data_AF-A0A7V9JLM7-F1
#
_entry.id   AF-A0A7V9JLM7-F1
#
_cell.length_a   1.000
_cell.length_b   1.000
_cell.length_c   1.000
_cell.angle_alpha   90.00
_cell.angle_beta   90.00
_cell.angle_gamma   90.00
#
_symmetry.space_group_name_H-M   'P 1'
#
loop_
_entity.id
_entity.type
_entity.pdbx_description
1 polymer ?
#
loop_
_entity_poly.entity_id
_entity_poly.type
_entity_poly.pdbx_seq_one_letter_code
_entity_poly.pdbx_strand_id
1 'polypeptide(L)' 'MLPIPVVQALQVLTVLVAAPGINGVIARVEARLQGRRGPRVLQPYYDIAKLFGKEALAPFGVSWVFLAAPVVAMT' A
#
# COMPACT_ATOMS: atom_id res chain seq x y z
N MET A 1 18.57 13.84 22.34
CA MET A 1 17.20 13.33 22.60
C MET A 1 16.34 13.70 21.41
N LEU A 2 15.79 12.73 20.66
CA LEU A 2 14.85 13.05 19.57
C LEU A 2 13.55 13.58 20.17
N PRO A 3 12.92 14.61 19.59
CA PRO A 3 11.65 15.10 20.08
C PRO A 3 10.54 14.07 19.82
N ILE A 4 9.61 13.94 20.76
CA ILE A 4 8.46 13.01 20.70
C ILE A 4 7.74 13.00 19.33
N PRO A 5 7.40 14.14 18.70
CA PRO A 5 6.73 14.13 17.40
C PRO A 5 7.55 13.45 16.28
N VAL A 6 8.88 13.53 16.35
CA VAL A 6 9.75 12.88 15.35
C VAL A 6 9.71 11.36 15.52
N VAL A 7 9.68 10.86 16.75
CA VAL A 7 9.58 9.41 17.00
C VAL A 7 8.24 8.87 16.51
N GLN A 8 7.14 9.59 16.74
CA GLN A 8 5.81 9.21 16.25
C GLN A 8 5.77 9.15 14.72
N ALA A 9 6.29 10.17 14.04
CA ALA A 9 6.36 10.21 12.58
C ALA A 9 7.19 9.03 12.02
N LEU A 10 8.33 8.72 12.64
CA LEU A 10 9.17 7.59 12.24
C LEU A 10 8.48 6.24 12.44
N GLN A 11 7.72 6.07 13.52
CA GLN A 11 6.98 4.83 13.77
C GLN A 11 5.93 4.57 12.68
N VAL A 12 5.14 5.60 12.36
CA VAL A 12 4.13 5.53 11.29
C VAL A 12 4.80 5.24 9.95
N LEU A 13 5.88 5.95 9.62
CA LEU A 13 6.63 5.73 8.38
C LEU A 13 7.18 4.30 8.29
N THR A 14 7.69 3.78 9.40
CA THR A 14 8.21 2.41 9.47
C THR A 14 7.13 1.39 9.13
N VAL A 15 5.93 1.53 9.71
CA VAL A 15 4.81 0.62 9.42
C VAL A 15 4.36 0.76 7.97
N LEU A 16 4.22 2.00 7.48
CA LEU A 16 3.75 2.29 6.12
C LEU A 16 4.67 1.67 5.05
N VAL A 17 5.98 1.68 5.29
CA VAL A 17 6.97 1.09 4.37
C VAL A 17 7.14 -0.41 4.61
N ALA A 18 7.24 -0.86 5.86
CA ALA A 18 7.52 -2.26 6.15
C ALA A 18 6.36 -3.19 5.76
N ALA A 19 5.10 -2.77 5.94
CA ALA A 19 3.94 -3.61 5.66
C ALA A 19 3.85 -4.07 4.18
N PRO A 20 3.97 -3.19 3.17
CA PRO A 20 4.06 -3.61 1.76
C PRO A 20 5.22 -4.58 1.49
N GLY A 21 6.38 -4.37 2.13
CA GLY A 21 7.53 -5.26 2.00
C GLY A 21 7.24 -6.68 2.47
N ILE A 22 6.57 -6.80 3.64
CA ILE A 22 6.15 -8.10 4.19
C ILE A 22 5.16 -8.78 3.24
N ASN A 23 4.17 -8.05 2.70
CA ASN A 23 3.23 -8.60 1.71
C ASN A 23 3.94 -9.14 0.47
N GLY A 24 4.98 -8.45 -0.02
CA GLY A 24 5.79 -8.92 -1.14
C GLY A 24 6.55 -10.21 -0.84
N VAL A 25 7.03 -10.39 0.40
CA VAL A 25 7.64 -11.64 0.86
C VAL A 25 6.60 -12.76 0.94
N ILE A 26 5.44 -12.51 1.53
CA ILE A 26 4.34 -13.48 1.64
C ILE A 26 3.94 -13.99 0.26
N ALA A 27 3.63 -13.08 -0.68
CA ALA A 27 3.25 -13.44 -2.04
C ALA A 27 4.34 -14.25 -2.77
N ARG A 28 5.62 -13.97 -2.49
CA ARG A 28 6.74 -14.73 -3.04
C ARG A 28 6.80 -16.15 -2.48
N VAL A 29 6.58 -16.31 -1.17
CA VAL A 29 6.58 -17.61 -0.49
C VAL A 29 5.39 -18.44 -0.95
N GLU A 30 4.18 -17.87 -0.96
CA GLU A 30 2.97 -18.54 -1.45
C GLU A 30 3.14 -19.06 -2.87
N ALA A 31 3.66 -18.23 -3.78
CA ALA A 31 3.87 -18.65 -5.15
C ALA A 31 4.89 -19.79 -5.28
N ARG A 32 5.95 -19.80 -4.46
CA ARG A 32 6.91 -20.91 -4.42
C ARG A 32 6.27 -22.20 -3.91
N LEU A 33 5.43 -22.12 -2.88
CA LEU A 33 4.67 -23.27 -2.37
C LEU A 33 3.69 -23.82 -3.40
N GLN A 34 3.15 -22.95 -4.25
CA GLN A 34 2.30 -23.33 -5.39
C GLN A 34 3.08 -23.83 -6.62
N GLY A 35 4.41 -23.95 -6.56
CA GLY A 35 5.25 -24.38 -7.68
C GLY A 35 5.36 -23.36 -8.82
N ARG A 36 4.99 -22.09 -8.57
CA ARG A 36 4.99 -21.01 -9.57
C ARG A 36 6.14 -20.04 -9.31
N ARG A 37 6.55 -19.30 -10.34
CA ARG A 37 7.50 -18.19 -10.15
C ARG A 37 6.73 -16.96 -9.67
N GLY A 38 6.79 -16.70 -8.36
CA GLY A 38 6.10 -15.57 -7.73
C GLY A 38 6.57 -14.19 -8.16
N PRO A 39 5.82 -13.14 -7.77
CA PRO A 39 6.19 -11.75 -8.02
C PRO A 39 7.54 -11.38 -7.37
N ARG A 40 8.08 -10.22 -7.70
CA ARG A 40 9.27 -9.67 -7.03
C ARG A 40 8.86 -9.18 -5.63
N VAL A 41 9.74 -9.30 -4.63
CA VAL A 41 9.43 -8.83 -3.25
C VAL A 41 9.13 -7.32 -3.23
N LEU A 42 9.78 -6.55 -4.11
CA LEU A 42 9.54 -5.12 -4.24
C LEU A 42 8.30 -4.76 -5.09
N GLN A 43 7.57 -5.74 -5.62
CA GLN A 43 6.39 -5.53 -6.46
C GLN A 43 5.34 -4.60 -5.80
N PRO A 44 5.01 -4.74 -4.50
CA PRO A 44 4.03 -3.87 -3.86
C PRO A 44 4.40 -2.38 -3.91
N TYR A 45 5.68 -2.03 -3.81
CA TYR A 45 6.13 -0.64 -3.92
C TYR A 45 5.97 -0.10 -5.35
N TYR A 46 6.27 -0.91 -6.36
CA TYR A 46 6.05 -0.53 -7.76
C TYR A 46 4.57 -0.37 -8.08
N ASP A 47 3.72 -1.25 -7.54
CA ASP A 47 2.28 -1.19 -7.75
C ASP A 47 1.68 0.07 -7.09
N ILE A 48 2.11 0.41 -5.88
CA ILE A 48 1.73 1.67 -5.21
C ILE A 48 2.13 2.87 -6.07
N ALA A 49 3.41 2.97 -6.47
CA ALA A 49 3.88 4.08 -7.30
C ALA A 49 3.12 4.18 -8.63
N LYS A 50 2.83 3.03 -9.25
CA LYS A 50 2.04 2.94 -10.48
C LYS A 50 0.60 3.40 -10.30
N LEU A 51 -0.05 3.05 -9.19
CA LEU A 51 -1.44 3.44 -8.92
C LEU A 51 -1.57 4.92 -8.63
N PHE A 52 -0.65 5.50 -7.86
CA PHE A 52 -0.62 6.95 -7.61
C PHE A 52 -0.32 7.77 -8.87
N GLY A 53 0.36 7.19 -9.86
CA GLY A 53 0.60 7.82 -11.15
C GLY A 53 -0.56 7.71 -12.15
N LYS A 54 -1.65 6.99 -11.82
CA LYS A 54 -2.81 6.84 -12.71
C LYS A 54 -3.86 7.89 -12.43
N GLU A 55 -4.56 8.30 -13.49
CA GLU A 55 -5.74 9.14 -13.37
C GLU A 55 -6.87 8.38 -12.68
N ALA A 56 -7.51 9.03 -11.71
CA ALA A 56 -8.66 8.49 -11.00
C ALA A 56 -9.92 8.70 -11.84
N LEU A 57 -10.47 7.61 -12.39
CA LEU A 57 -11.70 7.64 -13.18
C LEU A 57 -12.91 7.49 -12.25
N ALA A 58 -13.77 8.50 -12.21
CA ALA A 58 -15.06 8.46 -11.53
C ALA A 58 -16.19 8.45 -12.59
N PRO A 59 -17.17 7.53 -12.51
CA PRO A 59 -18.31 7.53 -13.42
C PRO A 59 -19.13 8.83 -13.32
N PHE A 60 -19.73 9.25 -14.44
CA PHE A 60 -20.64 10.40 -14.44
C PHE A 60 -21.88 10.10 -13.58
N GLY A 61 -22.21 10.99 -12.63
CA GLY A 61 -23.37 10.87 -11.76
C GLY A 61 -23.13 10.16 -10.41
N VAL A 62 -21.88 9.83 -10.06
CA VAL A 62 -21.59 9.27 -8.73
C VAL A 62 -21.75 10.32 -7.62
N SER A 63 -22.26 9.88 -6.48
CA SER A 63 -22.32 10.72 -5.28
C SER A 63 -20.92 10.96 -4.70
N TRP A 64 -20.78 12.01 -3.88
CA TRP A 64 -19.56 12.31 -3.14
C TRP A 64 -19.07 11.13 -2.26
N VAL A 65 -19.97 10.20 -1.92
CA VAL A 65 -19.65 8.96 -1.18
C VAL A 65 -18.64 8.10 -1.93
N PHE A 66 -18.65 8.10 -3.27
CA PHE A 66 -17.65 7.37 -4.07
C PHE A 66 -16.22 7.89 -3.81
N LEU A 67 -16.06 9.19 -3.58
CA LEU A 67 -14.77 9.80 -3.26
C LEU A 67 -14.41 9.69 -1.78
N ALA A 68 -15.42 9.70 -0.89
CA ALA A 68 -15.19 9.61 0.56
C ALA A 68 -14.95 8.18 1.05
N ALA A 69 -15.52 7.16 0.38
CA ALA A 69 -15.45 5.77 0.82
C ALA A 69 -14.00 5.25 1.01
N PRO A 70 -13.04 5.51 0.10
CA PRO A 70 -11.66 5.09 0.32
C PRO A 70 -11.01 5.75 1.53
N VAL A 71 -11.35 7.01 1.83
CA VAL A 71 -10.79 7.75 2.96
C VAL A 71 -11.32 7.20 4.27
N VAL A 72 -12.63 6.94 4.34
CA VAL A 72 -13.29 6.35 5.53
C VAL A 72 -12.82 4.92 5.79
N ALA A 73 -12.49 4.16 4.75
CA ALA A 73 -11.96 2.80 4.91
C ALA A 73 -10.51 2.77 5.48
N MET A 74 -9.78 3.87 5.40
CA MET A 74 -8.38 3.98 5.85
C MET A 74 -8.23 4.64 7.24
N THR A 75 -9.29 5.22 7.78
CA THR A 75 -9.37 5.73 9.16
C THR A 75 -9.72 4.62 10.13
#